data_AF-A0A662PJM0-F1
#
_entry.id   AF-A0A662PJM0-F1
#
_cell.length_a   1.000
_cell.length_b   1.000
_cell.length_c   1.000
_cell.angle_alpha   90.00
_cell.angle_beta   90.00
_cell.angle_gamma   90.00
#
_symmetry.space_group_name_H-M   'P 1'
#
loop_
_entity.id
_entity.type
_entity.pdbx_description
1 polymer ?
#
loop_
_entity_poly.entity_id
_entity_poly.type
_entity_poly.pdbx_seq_one_letter_code
_entity_poly.pdbx_strand_id
1 'polypeptide(L)'
;MLNFLQVAGQQDLISVISSLIWILFMMIFVLYPTFSQRIQLSYILRDLERRLQKLKVMRDEVRRKTVETLKKYSGDGVNVDEELDKLLLSFMIDPESMDPYGIVYKLEHIVNTWEDTFEEHVKSICAKADETWSKTLTNLVEVARGMDYLYRVVRHYYLLGKKTSNIYIVLQIQMLMPQLMEIAEAYRQACYAFTQGQPIGDGVGVLAAAKLVEGLEKKTYQVAKDTIVHELEMDGRKIFVLRAAGPGGTVGKPADGVLKILESEGDRVKAIIMIDAGLKLEGEESGKVVEGIGAAIGGTGVDKYKIEEASKKKNIPLYAFVIYQSIGEAITPMKKSIAKAAEETAEKVKKLISSKVEEGFSVIVAGIGNTVGIGIS
;
A
#
# COMPACT_ATOMS: atom_id res chain seq x y z
N MET A 1 64.83 30.75 46.89
CA MET A 1 64.25 31.76 47.79
C MET A 1 63.71 32.87 46.90
N LEU A 2 62.41 33.19 47.03
CA LEU A 2 61.64 34.25 46.33
C LEU A 2 61.50 34.10 44.79
N ASN A 3 60.34 34.19 44.14
CA ASN A 3 59.08 34.79 44.54
C ASN A 3 57.91 34.08 43.80
N PHE A 4 57.27 33.10 44.45
CA PHE A 4 56.00 32.50 44.00
C PHE A 4 54.78 33.36 44.43
N LEU A 5 55.02 34.61 44.84
CA LEU A 5 54.10 35.46 45.60
C LEU A 5 53.93 36.86 45.00
N GLN A 6 54.13 37.02 43.68
CA GLN A 6 53.98 38.32 43.01
C GLN A 6 53.11 38.31 41.75
N VAL A 7 52.29 37.27 41.58
CA VAL A 7 51.08 37.30 40.70
C VAL A 7 49.83 37.29 41.58
N ALA A 8 49.88 38.06 42.67
CA ALA A 8 48.78 38.28 43.60
C ALA A 8 48.80 39.77 43.96
N GLY A 9 48.39 40.62 43.02
CA GLY A 9 48.45 42.06 43.25
C GLY A 9 47.82 42.83 42.11
N GLN A 10 46.52 43.08 42.24
CA GLN A 10 45.71 43.95 41.39
C GLN A 10 45.23 43.34 40.06
N GLN A 11 44.65 42.13 40.12
CA GLN A 11 43.45 41.91 39.31
C GLN A 11 42.37 42.84 39.89
N ASP A 12 41.93 43.84 39.11
CA ASP A 12 40.78 44.66 39.49
C ASP A 12 39.67 43.71 39.96
N LEU A 13 39.03 43.98 41.10
CA LEU A 13 37.91 43.16 41.60
C LEU A 13 36.87 42.92 40.49
N ILE A 14 36.71 43.90 39.60
CA ILE A 14 35.89 43.84 38.39
C ILE A 14 36.37 42.77 37.40
N SER A 15 37.67 42.59 37.19
CA SER A 15 38.26 41.55 36.34
C SER A 15 38.06 40.14 36.91
N VAL A 16 38.15 39.97 38.24
CA VAL A 16 37.87 38.69 38.91
C VAL A 16 36.39 38.35 38.85
N ILE A 17 35.51 39.33 39.13
CA ILE A 17 34.06 39.16 39.07
C ILE A 17 33.60 38.86 37.62
N SER A 18 34.12 39.59 36.63
CA SER A 18 33.78 39.34 35.23
C SER A 18 34.28 37.98 34.73
N SER A 19 35.45 37.52 35.18
CA SER A 19 35.95 36.17 34.89
C SER A 19 35.07 35.09 35.52
N LEU A 20 34.61 35.30 36.76
CA LEU A 20 33.68 34.38 37.44
C LEU A 20 32.31 34.31 36.74
N ILE A 21 31.79 35.45 36.27
CA ILE A 21 30.55 35.52 35.48
C ILE A 21 30.73 34.79 34.14
N TRP A 22 31.86 34.97 33.46
CA TRP A 22 32.17 34.27 32.21
C TRP A 22 32.30 32.76 32.41
N ILE A 23 32.95 32.31 33.49
CA ILE A 23 33.05 30.90 33.85
C ILE A 23 31.67 30.32 34.17
N LEU A 24 30.83 31.05 34.92
CA LEU A 24 29.46 30.65 35.20
C LEU A 24 28.62 30.53 33.92
N PHE A 25 28.76 31.49 32.99
CA PHE A 25 28.09 31.45 31.70
C PHE A 25 28.56 30.28 30.83
N MET A 26 29.88 30.00 30.80
CA MET A 26 30.44 28.83 30.12
C MET A 26 29.97 27.52 30.75
N MET A 27 29.87 27.43 32.08
CA MET A 27 29.32 26.27 32.77
C MET A 27 27.85 26.05 32.40
N ILE A 28 27.05 27.11 32.34
CA ILE A 28 25.66 27.02 31.86
C ILE A 28 25.66 26.52 30.42
N PHE A 29 26.50 27.05 29.53
CA PHE A 29 26.55 26.64 28.13
C PHE A 29 26.98 25.17 27.93
N VAL A 30 27.84 24.63 28.79
CA VAL A 30 28.28 23.23 28.73
C VAL A 30 27.27 22.27 29.37
N LEU A 31 26.66 22.66 30.50
CA LEU A 31 25.74 21.80 31.24
C LEU A 31 24.32 21.84 30.68
N TYR A 32 23.87 22.98 30.17
CA TYR A 32 22.52 23.20 29.66
C TYR A 32 22.15 22.24 28.52
N PRO A 33 22.98 22.00 27.48
CA PRO A 33 22.63 21.07 26.41
C PRO A 33 22.38 19.65 26.92
N THR A 34 23.21 19.17 27.85
CA THR A 34 23.07 17.81 28.40
C THR A 34 21.83 17.65 29.28
N PHE A 35 21.53 18.65 30.11
CA PHE A 35 20.33 18.66 30.94
C PHE A 35 19.06 18.83 30.11
N SER A 36 19.10 19.76 29.15
CA SER A 36 18.02 20.04 28.20
C SER A 36 17.68 18.81 27.36
N GLN A 37 18.69 18.07 26.86
CA GLN A 37 18.46 16.85 26.09
C GLN A 37 17.73 15.75 26.90
N ARG A 38 18.09 15.55 28.17
CA ARG A 38 17.41 14.54 29.03
C ARG A 38 15.96 14.92 29.30
N ILE A 39 15.71 16.21 29.51
CA ILE A 39 14.37 16.75 29.69
C ILE A 39 13.56 16.60 28.41
N GLN A 40 14.09 17.03 27.27
CA GLN A 40 13.46 16.89 25.94
C GLN A 40 13.13 15.42 25.64
N LEU A 41 14.09 14.52 25.84
CA LEU A 41 13.88 13.07 25.68
C LEU A 41 12.70 12.57 26.51
N SER A 42 12.62 12.99 27.78
CA SER A 42 11.54 12.60 28.68
C SER A 42 10.17 13.11 28.21
N TYR A 43 10.10 14.34 27.71
CA TYR A 43 8.87 14.90 27.14
C TYR A 43 8.43 14.16 25.88
N ILE A 44 9.37 13.91 24.95
CA ILE A 44 9.06 13.23 23.70
C ILE A 44 8.63 11.78 23.96
N LEU A 45 9.32 11.06 24.85
CA LEU A 45 8.95 9.70 25.22
C LEU A 45 7.52 9.62 25.77
N ARG A 46 7.10 10.60 26.59
CA ARG A 46 5.72 10.67 27.10
C ARG A 46 4.69 10.91 26.00
N ASP A 47 4.98 11.78 25.03
CA ASP A 47 4.09 11.97 23.87
C ASP A 47 4.00 10.71 23.01
N LEU A 48 5.14 10.09 22.70
CA LEU A 48 5.21 8.84 21.97
C LEU A 48 4.48 7.71 22.68
N GLU A 49 4.59 7.60 24.01
CA GLU A 49 3.89 6.59 24.78
C GLU A 49 2.36 6.71 24.64
N ARG A 50 1.84 7.95 24.66
CA ARG A 50 0.40 8.19 24.42
C ARG A 50 -0.02 7.79 23.01
N ARG A 51 0.78 8.12 21.99
CA ARG A 51 0.50 7.76 20.59
C ARG A 51 0.60 6.25 20.37
N LEU A 52 1.61 5.60 20.96
CA LEU A 52 1.77 4.16 20.94
C LEU A 52 0.59 3.45 21.62
N GLN A 53 0.04 4.01 22.70
CA GLN A 53 -1.17 3.46 23.31
C GLN A 53 -2.39 3.58 22.38
N LYS A 54 -2.53 4.68 21.63
CA LYS A 54 -3.58 4.79 20.60
C LYS A 54 -3.41 3.74 19.50
N LEU A 55 -2.18 3.54 19.01
CA LEU A 55 -1.86 2.48 18.05
C LEU A 55 -2.23 1.09 18.61
N LYS A 56 -1.94 0.83 19.89
CA LYS A 56 -2.31 -0.42 20.55
C LYS A 56 -3.82 -0.63 20.54
N VAL A 57 -4.60 0.38 20.93
CA VAL A 57 -6.06 0.31 20.96
C VAL A 57 -6.62 -0.01 19.57
N MET A 58 -6.16 0.68 18.53
CA MET A 58 -6.58 0.41 17.15
C MET A 58 -6.18 -1.00 16.70
N ARG A 59 -4.98 -1.48 17.07
CA ARG A 59 -4.52 -2.84 16.74
C ARG A 59 -5.38 -3.90 17.42
N ASP A 60 -5.68 -3.72 18.70
CA ASP A 60 -6.52 -4.64 19.47
C ASP A 60 -7.97 -4.64 18.93
N GLU A 61 -8.48 -3.49 18.49
CA GLU A 61 -9.78 -3.36 17.83
C GLU A 61 -9.83 -4.13 16.49
N VAL A 62 -8.85 -3.92 15.61
CA VAL A 62 -8.74 -4.60 14.31
C VAL A 62 -8.60 -6.11 14.50
N ARG A 63 -7.73 -6.57 15.42
CA ARG A 63 -7.60 -7.99 15.74
C ARG A 63 -8.93 -8.58 16.20
N ARG A 64 -9.60 -7.93 17.17
CA ARG A 64 -10.88 -8.41 17.71
C ARG A 64 -11.94 -8.54 16.60
N LYS A 65 -12.09 -7.54 15.75
CA LYS A 65 -13.04 -7.56 14.62
C LYS A 65 -12.72 -8.64 13.61
N THR A 66 -11.44 -8.85 13.33
CA THR A 66 -10.98 -9.92 12.45
C THR A 66 -11.37 -11.28 13.01
N VAL A 67 -11.08 -11.54 14.29
CA VAL A 67 -11.51 -12.77 14.98
C VAL A 67 -13.02 -12.96 14.94
N GLU A 68 -13.79 -11.91 15.28
CA GLU A 68 -15.26 -11.95 15.27
C GLU A 68 -15.81 -12.28 13.88
N THR A 69 -15.14 -11.81 12.83
CA THR A 69 -15.58 -12.04 11.45
C THR A 69 -15.18 -13.44 10.97
N LEU A 70 -13.94 -13.87 11.21
CA LEU A 70 -13.49 -15.23 10.88
C LEU A 70 -14.33 -16.30 11.59
N LYS A 71 -14.70 -16.08 12.87
CA LYS A 71 -15.57 -17.00 13.64
C LYS A 71 -16.95 -17.22 13.01
N LYS A 72 -17.46 -16.29 12.21
CA LYS A 72 -18.74 -16.47 11.49
C LYS A 72 -18.63 -17.53 10.40
N TYR A 73 -17.44 -17.71 9.83
CA TYR A 73 -17.16 -18.61 8.73
C TYR A 73 -16.28 -19.81 9.13
N SER A 74 -15.90 -19.91 10.41
CA SER A 74 -14.96 -20.92 10.85
C SER A 74 -15.56 -22.32 10.88
N GLY A 75 -14.71 -23.31 10.66
CA GLY A 75 -15.03 -24.72 10.92
C GLY A 75 -15.33 -24.95 12.41
N ASP A 76 -16.07 -26.02 12.71
CA ASP A 76 -16.39 -26.38 14.10
C ASP A 76 -15.11 -26.85 14.81
N GLY A 77 -14.89 -26.39 16.05
CA GLY A 77 -13.71 -26.75 16.85
C GLY A 77 -12.41 -26.02 16.51
N VAL A 78 -12.39 -25.12 15.51
CA VAL A 78 -11.21 -24.33 15.16
C VAL A 78 -10.96 -23.22 16.18
N ASN A 79 -9.75 -23.16 16.74
CA ASN A 79 -9.32 -22.04 17.57
C ASN A 79 -8.85 -20.86 16.71
N VAL A 80 -9.82 -20.04 16.29
CA VAL A 80 -9.58 -18.89 15.40
C VAL A 80 -8.57 -17.89 15.98
N ASP A 81 -8.52 -17.72 17.31
CA ASP A 81 -7.61 -16.78 17.95
C ASP A 81 -6.14 -17.21 17.77
N GLU A 82 -5.83 -18.48 18.01
CA GLU A 82 -4.47 -19.02 17.84
C GLU A 82 -4.04 -19.07 16.37
N GLU A 83 -4.94 -19.46 15.47
CA GLU A 83 -4.65 -19.50 14.03
C GLU A 83 -4.44 -18.09 13.46
N LEU A 84 -5.23 -17.10 13.90
CA LEU A 84 -4.99 -15.71 13.52
C LEU A 84 -3.62 -15.23 14.01
N ASP A 85 -3.22 -15.53 15.25
CA ASP A 85 -1.92 -15.10 15.77
C ASP A 85 -0.74 -15.67 14.96
N LYS A 86 -0.86 -16.90 14.43
CA LYS A 86 0.12 -17.48 13.49
C LYS A 86 0.16 -16.68 12.18
N LEU A 87 -1.01 -16.35 11.60
CA LEU A 87 -1.12 -15.56 10.38
C LEU A 87 -0.57 -14.13 10.55
N LEU A 88 -0.80 -13.49 11.70
CA LEU A 88 -0.26 -12.15 11.98
C LEU A 88 1.28 -12.11 12.04
N LEU A 89 1.91 -13.24 12.38
CA LEU A 89 3.35 -13.38 12.47
C LEU A 89 4.00 -13.98 11.21
N SER A 90 3.20 -14.41 10.24
CA SER A 90 3.70 -14.93 8.96
C SER A 90 4.44 -13.86 8.16
N PHE A 91 5.45 -14.29 7.41
CA PHE A 91 6.30 -13.42 6.60
C PHE A 91 6.81 -14.14 5.35
N MET A 92 7.10 -13.34 4.32
CA MET A 92 7.76 -13.75 3.09
C MET A 92 9.19 -13.22 3.11
N ILE A 93 10.14 -13.99 2.56
CA ILE A 93 11.53 -13.56 2.37
C ILE A 93 11.75 -13.28 0.89
N ASP A 94 12.24 -12.08 0.58
CA ASP A 94 12.58 -11.69 -0.79
C ASP A 94 13.78 -12.50 -1.33
N PRO A 95 13.85 -12.74 -2.66
CA PRO A 95 14.96 -13.48 -3.25
C PRO A 95 16.28 -12.71 -3.15
N GLU A 96 17.40 -13.45 -3.16
CA GLU A 96 18.74 -12.86 -3.21
C GLU A 96 18.92 -12.03 -4.50
N SER A 97 19.51 -10.83 -4.33
CA SER A 97 19.67 -9.83 -5.39
C SER A 97 21.09 -9.69 -5.92
N MET A 98 22.06 -10.41 -5.33
CA MET A 98 23.46 -10.42 -5.76
C MET A 98 23.65 -10.80 -7.24
N ASP A 99 22.86 -11.74 -7.76
CA ASP A 99 22.74 -12.02 -9.21
C ASP A 99 21.38 -11.51 -9.71
N PRO A 100 21.35 -10.32 -10.35
CA PRO A 100 20.11 -9.70 -10.77
C PRO A 100 19.45 -10.42 -11.96
N TYR A 101 20.14 -11.34 -12.64
CA TYR A 101 19.56 -12.02 -13.79
C TYR A 101 18.43 -12.97 -13.34
N GLY A 102 17.23 -12.74 -13.87
CA GLY A 102 16.05 -13.55 -13.55
C GLY A 102 15.48 -13.32 -12.15
N ILE A 103 15.89 -12.27 -11.42
CA ILE A 103 15.34 -11.94 -10.10
C ILE A 103 13.82 -11.78 -10.12
N VAL A 104 13.28 -11.23 -11.21
CA VAL A 104 11.84 -11.00 -11.37
C VAL A 104 11.05 -12.31 -11.31
N TYR A 105 11.51 -13.36 -12.00
CA TYR A 105 10.82 -14.67 -12.00
C TYR A 105 10.99 -15.42 -10.67
N LYS A 106 12.12 -15.24 -9.97
CA LYS A 106 12.28 -15.75 -8.60
C LYS A 106 11.31 -15.08 -7.64
N LEU A 107 11.19 -13.75 -7.74
CA LEU A 107 10.25 -12.97 -6.95
C LEU A 107 8.81 -13.37 -7.25
N GLU A 108 8.45 -13.53 -8.53
CA GLU A 108 7.14 -14.03 -8.95
C GLU A 108 6.79 -15.38 -8.31
N HIS A 109 7.72 -16.33 -8.33
CA HIS A 109 7.50 -17.65 -7.73
C HIS A 109 7.26 -17.55 -6.22
N ILE A 110 8.05 -16.74 -5.51
CA ILE A 110 7.93 -16.54 -4.07
C ILE A 110 6.60 -15.85 -3.72
N VAL A 111 6.23 -14.80 -4.45
CA VAL A 111 4.99 -14.04 -4.25
C VAL A 111 3.77 -14.92 -4.51
N ASN A 112 3.76 -15.68 -5.61
CA ASN A 112 2.67 -16.62 -5.90
C ASN A 112 2.55 -17.69 -4.82
N THR A 113 3.68 -18.28 -4.40
CA THR A 113 3.69 -19.28 -3.32
C THR A 113 3.17 -18.71 -2.01
N TRP A 114 3.55 -17.47 -1.69
CA TRP A 114 3.06 -16.75 -0.51
C TRP A 114 1.55 -16.52 -0.59
N GLU A 115 1.05 -15.95 -1.68
CA GLU A 115 -0.38 -15.68 -1.88
C GLU A 115 -1.21 -16.96 -1.80
N ASP A 116 -0.79 -18.02 -2.49
CA ASP A 116 -1.47 -19.32 -2.48
C ASP A 116 -1.50 -19.94 -1.08
N THR A 117 -0.35 -20.02 -0.41
CA THR A 117 -0.24 -20.60 0.93
C THR A 117 -1.04 -19.80 1.96
N PHE A 118 -1.02 -18.48 1.86
CA PHE A 118 -1.71 -17.58 2.78
C PHE A 118 -3.23 -17.68 2.60
N GLU A 119 -3.72 -17.69 1.35
CA GLU A 119 -5.13 -17.89 1.02
C GLU A 119 -5.61 -19.29 1.47
N GLU A 120 -4.82 -20.34 1.25
CA GLU A 120 -5.11 -21.71 1.69
C GLU A 120 -5.21 -21.82 3.22
N HIS A 121 -4.30 -21.17 3.97
CA HIS A 121 -4.37 -21.17 5.43
C HIS A 121 -5.64 -20.46 5.92
N VAL A 122 -6.00 -19.32 5.35
CA VAL A 122 -7.26 -18.63 5.69
C VAL A 122 -8.48 -19.49 5.34
N LYS A 123 -8.49 -20.17 4.18
CA LYS A 123 -9.54 -21.14 3.79
C LYS A 123 -9.68 -22.28 4.78
N SER A 124 -8.56 -22.83 5.25
CA SER A 124 -8.58 -23.94 6.22
C SER A 124 -9.25 -23.56 7.54
N ILE A 125 -9.09 -22.29 7.98
CA ILE A 125 -9.76 -21.74 9.17
C ILE A 125 -11.23 -21.51 8.87
N CYS A 126 -11.55 -20.92 7.71
CA CYS A 126 -12.87 -20.46 7.31
C CYS A 126 -13.60 -21.43 6.38
N ALA A 127 -13.73 -22.70 6.78
CA ALA A 127 -14.31 -23.76 5.95
C ALA A 127 -15.77 -23.52 5.49
N LYS A 128 -16.50 -22.60 6.12
CA LYS A 128 -17.89 -22.25 5.76
C LYS A 128 -17.98 -21.07 4.78
N ALA A 129 -16.85 -20.42 4.44
CA ALA A 129 -16.84 -19.32 3.48
C ALA A 129 -16.94 -19.84 2.04
N ASP A 130 -17.70 -19.13 1.20
CA ASP A 130 -17.63 -19.32 -0.25
C ASP A 130 -16.31 -18.73 -0.80
N GLU A 131 -16.05 -18.94 -2.10
CA GLU A 131 -14.80 -18.45 -2.72
C GLU A 131 -14.66 -16.92 -2.65
N THR A 132 -15.77 -16.20 -2.79
CA THR A 132 -15.80 -14.73 -2.75
C THR A 132 -15.42 -14.21 -1.37
N TRP A 133 -16.04 -14.75 -0.32
CA TRP A 133 -15.76 -14.41 1.06
C TRP A 133 -14.40 -14.91 1.50
N SER A 134 -13.93 -16.06 1.02
CA SER A 134 -12.59 -16.54 1.31
C SER A 134 -11.51 -15.53 0.89
N LYS A 135 -11.63 -14.95 -0.30
CA LYS A 135 -10.72 -13.91 -0.80
C LYS A 135 -10.82 -12.62 0.03
N THR A 136 -12.05 -12.18 0.32
CA THR A 136 -12.31 -11.00 1.16
C THR A 136 -11.77 -11.17 2.60
N LEU A 137 -11.93 -12.36 3.19
CA LEU A 137 -11.40 -12.69 4.51
C LEU A 137 -9.87 -12.75 4.50
N THR A 138 -9.26 -13.20 3.39
CA THR A 138 -7.81 -13.18 3.21
C THR A 138 -7.29 -11.75 3.28
N ASN A 139 -7.88 -10.80 2.54
CA ASN A 139 -7.49 -9.39 2.64
C ASN A 139 -7.77 -8.79 4.03
N LEU A 140 -8.86 -9.19 4.71
CA LEU A 140 -9.11 -8.77 6.10
C LEU A 140 -7.97 -9.18 7.04
N VAL A 141 -7.46 -10.42 6.89
CA VAL A 141 -6.30 -10.90 7.67
C VAL A 141 -5.03 -10.14 7.29
N GLU A 142 -4.82 -9.82 6.01
CA GLU A 142 -3.68 -8.99 5.58
C GLU A 142 -3.70 -7.59 6.20
N VAL A 143 -4.88 -6.95 6.27
CA VAL A 143 -5.07 -5.67 6.96
C VAL A 143 -4.74 -5.80 8.45
N ALA A 144 -5.20 -6.87 9.11
CA ALA A 144 -4.88 -7.12 10.51
C ALA A 144 -3.37 -7.34 10.72
N ARG A 145 -2.72 -8.08 9.82
CA ARG A 145 -1.27 -8.33 9.81
C ARG A 145 -0.49 -7.02 9.65
N GLY A 146 -0.90 -6.16 8.72
CA GLY A 146 -0.30 -4.84 8.52
C GLY A 146 -0.40 -3.95 9.75
N MET A 147 -1.58 -3.89 10.38
CA MET A 147 -1.80 -3.13 11.61
C MET A 147 -0.99 -3.67 12.81
N ASP A 148 -0.89 -5.00 12.94
CA ASP A 148 -0.07 -5.63 13.97
C ASP A 148 1.43 -5.36 13.77
N TYR A 149 1.91 -5.51 12.54
CA TYR A 149 3.30 -5.21 12.17
C TYR A 149 3.66 -3.75 12.47
N LEU A 150 2.81 -2.80 12.06
CA LEU A 150 2.97 -1.37 12.33
C LEU A 150 3.12 -1.10 13.83
N TYR A 151 2.23 -1.65 14.66
CA TYR A 151 2.31 -1.52 16.11
C TYR A 151 3.63 -2.09 16.67
N ARG A 152 4.03 -3.29 16.25
CA ARG A 152 5.27 -3.95 16.72
C ARG A 152 6.51 -3.14 16.37
N VAL A 153 6.61 -2.62 15.16
CA VAL A 153 7.75 -1.82 14.70
C VAL A 153 7.85 -0.51 15.47
N VAL A 154 6.75 0.23 15.61
CA VAL A 154 6.75 1.49 16.38
C VAL A 154 7.09 1.23 17.85
N ARG A 155 6.53 0.17 18.44
CA ARG A 155 6.85 -0.24 19.81
C ARG A 155 8.33 -0.58 19.97
N HIS A 156 8.91 -1.31 19.01
CA HIS A 156 10.32 -1.68 19.03
C HIS A 156 11.22 -0.43 19.12
N TYR A 157 11.05 0.52 18.21
CA TYR A 157 11.87 1.72 18.19
C TYR A 157 11.63 2.61 19.43
N TYR A 158 10.39 2.68 19.96
CA TYR A 158 10.12 3.38 21.21
C TYR A 158 10.90 2.77 22.39
N LEU A 159 10.86 1.44 22.54
CA LEU A 159 11.59 0.73 23.59
C LEU A 159 13.10 0.84 23.42
N LEU A 160 13.59 0.79 22.17
CA LEU A 160 15.01 0.96 21.85
C LEU A 160 15.49 2.36 22.25
N GLY A 161 14.75 3.40 21.88
CA GLY A 161 15.04 4.79 22.24
C GLY A 161 15.02 5.02 23.75
N LYS A 162 14.04 4.43 24.45
CA LYS A 162 13.96 4.46 25.91
C LYS A 162 15.13 3.75 26.60
N LYS A 163 15.52 2.55 26.10
CA LYS A 163 16.61 1.74 26.67
C LYS A 163 17.99 2.39 26.46
N THR A 164 18.23 2.92 25.27
CA THR A 164 19.52 3.52 24.90
C THR A 164 19.66 4.97 25.35
N SER A 165 18.57 5.61 25.77
CA SER A 165 18.48 7.06 25.99
C SER A 165 18.93 7.87 24.77
N ASN A 166 18.80 7.30 23.56
CA ASN A 166 19.19 7.94 22.32
C ASN A 166 18.05 8.81 21.79
N ILE A 167 18.19 10.13 21.96
CA ILE A 167 17.20 11.13 21.52
C ILE A 167 16.94 11.09 20.02
N TYR A 168 17.91 10.73 19.19
CA TYR A 168 17.75 10.70 17.74
C TYR A 168 16.84 9.55 17.28
N ILE A 169 16.86 8.40 17.95
CA ILE A 169 15.93 7.30 17.68
C ILE A 169 14.50 7.75 17.99
N VAL A 170 14.33 8.40 19.15
CA VAL A 170 13.04 8.87 19.62
C VAL A 170 12.47 9.97 18.70
N LEU A 171 13.31 10.92 18.27
CA LEU A 171 12.94 11.99 17.36
C LEU A 171 12.48 11.46 15.99
N GLN A 172 13.18 10.48 15.41
CA GLN A 172 12.79 9.88 14.13
C GLN A 172 11.36 9.33 14.17
N ILE A 173 11.01 8.58 15.22
CA ILE A 173 9.65 8.06 15.38
C ILE A 173 8.66 9.20 15.56
N GLN A 174 8.99 10.20 16.39
CA GLN A 174 8.10 11.33 16.64
C GLN A 174 7.76 12.10 15.36
N MET A 175 8.74 12.30 14.48
CA MET A 175 8.55 12.98 13.20
C MET A 175 7.66 12.16 12.24
N LEU A 176 7.80 10.83 12.24
CA LEU A 176 6.98 9.94 11.40
C LEU A 176 5.60 9.61 12.01
N MET A 177 5.39 9.89 13.30
CA MET A 177 4.14 9.55 14.00
C MET A 177 2.86 10.04 13.32
N PRO A 178 2.77 11.26 12.77
CA PRO A 178 1.56 11.68 12.08
C PRO A 178 1.18 10.75 10.92
N GLN A 179 2.15 10.41 10.06
CA GLN A 179 1.94 9.51 8.91
C GLN A 179 1.62 8.08 9.36
N LEU A 180 2.32 7.59 10.39
CA LEU A 180 2.08 6.25 10.92
C LEU A 180 0.69 6.13 11.58
N MET A 181 0.19 7.21 12.21
CA MET A 181 -1.17 7.26 12.73
C MET A 181 -2.22 7.30 11.61
N GLU A 182 -1.95 7.98 10.50
CA GLU A 182 -2.82 7.99 9.32
C GLU A 182 -2.92 6.59 8.69
N ILE A 183 -1.79 5.91 8.51
CA ILE A 183 -1.75 4.52 8.01
C ILE A 183 -2.51 3.59 8.96
N ALA A 184 -2.33 3.75 10.28
CA ALA A 184 -3.05 2.96 11.27
C ALA A 184 -4.57 3.15 11.21
N GLU A 185 -5.03 4.40 11.07
CA GLU A 185 -6.45 4.70 10.91
C GLU A 185 -6.99 4.15 9.58
N ALA A 186 -6.20 4.22 8.50
CA ALA A 186 -6.55 3.63 7.22
C ALA A 186 -6.70 2.11 7.31
N TYR A 187 -5.79 1.39 7.99
CA TYR A 187 -5.97 -0.04 8.27
C TYR A 187 -7.21 -0.32 9.13
N ARG A 188 -7.48 0.52 10.13
CA ARG A 188 -8.68 0.39 10.95
C ARG A 188 -9.94 0.49 10.10
N GLN A 189 -10.05 1.49 9.24
CA GLN A 189 -11.17 1.69 8.32
C GLN A 189 -11.25 0.60 7.24
N ALA A 190 -10.11 0.15 6.70
CA ALA A 190 -10.04 -0.99 5.78
C ALA A 190 -10.63 -2.26 6.41
N CYS A 191 -10.34 -2.51 7.68
CA CYS A 191 -10.92 -3.63 8.42
C CYS A 191 -12.45 -3.57 8.40
N TYR A 192 -13.06 -2.40 8.64
CA TYR A 192 -14.50 -2.23 8.50
C TYR A 192 -15.00 -2.51 7.07
N ALA A 193 -14.31 -1.98 6.05
CA ALA A 193 -14.68 -2.19 4.65
C ALA A 193 -14.72 -3.68 4.29
N PHE A 194 -13.65 -4.43 4.59
CA PHE A 194 -13.56 -5.86 4.31
C PHE A 194 -14.55 -6.70 5.12
N THR A 195 -14.83 -6.32 6.38
CA THR A 195 -15.87 -7.01 7.18
C THR A 195 -17.27 -6.89 6.60
N GLN A 196 -17.50 -5.89 5.73
CA GLN A 196 -18.78 -5.58 5.09
C GLN A 196 -18.77 -5.88 3.58
N GLY A 197 -17.64 -6.33 3.01
CA GLY A 197 -17.49 -6.52 1.57
C GLY A 197 -17.66 -5.23 0.75
N GLN A 198 -17.33 -4.07 1.33
CA GLN A 198 -17.48 -2.78 0.65
C GLN A 198 -16.33 -2.50 -0.32
N PRO A 199 -16.60 -1.84 -1.46
CA PRO A 199 -15.55 -1.43 -2.39
C PRO A 199 -14.61 -0.40 -1.77
N ILE A 200 -13.32 -0.58 -2.03
CA ILE A 200 -12.24 0.32 -1.57
C ILE A 200 -11.69 1.16 -2.72
N GLY A 201 -11.00 2.26 -2.43
CA GLY A 201 -10.46 3.17 -3.45
C GLY A 201 -9.54 2.51 -4.47
N ASP A 202 -8.71 1.56 -4.06
CA ASP A 202 -7.83 0.77 -4.93
C ASP A 202 -8.58 0.07 -6.08
N GLY A 203 -9.84 -0.30 -5.86
CA GLY A 203 -10.69 -0.91 -6.89
C GLY A 203 -11.17 0.02 -8.00
N VAL A 204 -10.77 1.30 -8.01
CA VAL A 204 -11.29 2.27 -8.99
C VAL A 204 -10.90 1.96 -10.44
N GLY A 205 -9.71 1.41 -10.69
CA GLY A 205 -9.33 1.00 -12.05
C GLY A 205 -10.19 -0.15 -12.56
N VAL A 206 -10.50 -1.10 -11.67
CA VAL A 206 -11.43 -2.21 -11.93
C VAL A 206 -12.86 -1.70 -12.15
N LEU A 207 -13.29 -0.70 -11.39
CA LEU A 207 -14.59 -0.06 -11.57
C LEU A 207 -14.67 0.68 -12.92
N ALA A 208 -13.62 1.38 -13.32
CA ALA A 208 -13.55 2.06 -14.62
C ALA A 208 -13.63 1.07 -15.79
N ALA A 209 -12.95 -0.07 -15.68
CA ALA A 209 -13.06 -1.16 -16.65
C ALA A 209 -14.49 -1.74 -16.72
N ALA A 210 -15.17 -1.91 -15.57
CA ALA A 210 -16.56 -2.35 -15.55
C ALA A 210 -17.50 -1.31 -16.20
N LYS A 211 -17.28 -0.01 -15.94
CA LYS A 211 -18.04 1.10 -16.54
C LYS A 211 -17.83 1.21 -18.05
N LEU A 212 -16.65 0.85 -18.55
CA LEU A 212 -16.36 0.85 -19.98
C LEU A 212 -17.25 -0.15 -20.77
N VAL A 213 -17.63 -1.26 -20.14
CA VAL A 213 -18.39 -2.36 -20.76
C VAL A 213 -19.84 -2.45 -20.28
N GLU A 214 -20.28 -1.51 -19.45
CA GLU A 214 -21.64 -1.48 -18.89
C GLU A 214 -22.67 -1.28 -20.01
N GLY A 215 -23.68 -2.15 -20.07
CA GLY A 215 -24.74 -2.09 -21.07
C GLY A 215 -24.37 -2.50 -22.50
N LEU A 216 -23.13 -2.98 -22.72
CA LEU A 216 -22.66 -3.45 -24.03
C LEU A 216 -22.74 -4.98 -24.15
N GLU A 217 -23.01 -5.48 -25.36
CA GLU A 217 -22.91 -6.90 -25.68
C GLU A 217 -21.44 -7.33 -25.68
N LYS A 218 -21.12 -8.37 -24.91
CA LYS A 218 -19.75 -8.78 -24.64
C LYS A 218 -19.65 -10.26 -24.32
N LYS A 219 -18.53 -10.87 -24.69
CA LYS A 219 -18.17 -12.23 -24.30
C LYS A 219 -17.23 -12.17 -23.10
N THR A 220 -17.63 -12.78 -21.98
CA THR A 220 -16.83 -12.82 -20.75
C THR A 220 -16.22 -14.20 -20.56
N TYR A 221 -14.91 -14.26 -20.32
CA TYR A 221 -14.20 -15.51 -20.00
C TYR A 221 -13.01 -15.25 -19.08
N GLN A 222 -12.58 -16.29 -18.38
CA GLN A 222 -11.39 -16.24 -17.54
C GLN A 222 -10.13 -16.48 -18.39
N VAL A 223 -9.14 -15.58 -18.28
CA VAL A 223 -7.89 -15.65 -19.04
C VAL A 223 -6.72 -16.14 -18.18
N ALA A 224 -6.72 -15.81 -16.90
CA ALA A 224 -5.69 -16.22 -15.93
C ALA A 224 -6.32 -16.43 -14.54
N LYS A 225 -5.52 -16.82 -13.54
CA LYS A 225 -5.99 -16.95 -12.15
C LYS A 225 -6.64 -15.61 -11.75
N ASP A 226 -7.90 -15.69 -11.31
CA ASP A 226 -8.69 -14.55 -10.84
C ASP A 226 -8.73 -13.35 -11.80
N THR A 227 -8.62 -13.59 -13.11
CA THR A 227 -8.57 -12.53 -14.13
C THR A 227 -9.52 -12.85 -15.26
N ILE A 228 -10.46 -11.95 -15.51
CA ILE A 228 -11.46 -12.07 -16.58
C ILE A 228 -11.20 -11.06 -17.69
N VAL A 229 -11.70 -11.38 -18.86
CA VAL A 229 -11.70 -10.52 -20.04
C VAL A 229 -13.12 -10.39 -20.54
N HIS A 230 -13.53 -9.16 -20.81
CA HIS A 230 -14.68 -8.83 -21.62
C HIS A 230 -14.22 -8.51 -23.03
N GLU A 231 -14.57 -9.38 -23.97
CA GLU A 231 -14.30 -9.21 -25.39
C GLU A 231 -15.54 -8.60 -26.06
N LEU A 232 -15.36 -7.44 -26.68
CA LEU A 232 -16.42 -6.70 -27.36
C LEU A 232 -15.88 -6.02 -28.63
N GLU A 233 -16.79 -5.58 -29.48
CA GLU A 233 -16.49 -4.80 -30.68
C GLU A 233 -17.07 -3.40 -30.53
N MET A 234 -16.28 -2.37 -30.82
CA MET A 234 -16.69 -0.97 -30.75
C MET A 234 -16.04 -0.21 -31.89
N ASP A 235 -16.85 0.49 -32.69
CA ASP A 235 -16.39 1.25 -33.86
C ASP A 235 -15.48 0.41 -34.79
N GLY A 236 -15.85 -0.84 -35.08
CA GLY A 236 -15.06 -1.76 -35.93
C GLY A 236 -13.70 -2.16 -35.36
N ARG A 237 -13.49 -1.99 -34.04
CA ARG A 237 -12.26 -2.36 -33.30
C ARG A 237 -12.60 -3.41 -32.26
N LYS A 238 -11.70 -4.37 -32.09
CA LYS A 238 -11.85 -5.41 -31.08
C LYS A 238 -11.23 -4.94 -29.76
N ILE A 239 -12.03 -4.86 -28.70
CA ILE A 239 -11.59 -4.40 -27.38
C ILE A 239 -11.55 -5.60 -26.43
N PHE A 240 -10.42 -5.76 -25.75
CA PHE A 240 -10.27 -6.70 -24.65
C PHE A 240 -10.16 -5.94 -23.34
N VAL A 241 -11.26 -5.89 -22.58
CA VAL A 241 -11.27 -5.24 -21.26
C VAL A 241 -10.96 -6.28 -20.20
N LEU A 242 -9.74 -6.22 -19.68
CA LEU A 242 -9.19 -7.10 -18.65
C LEU A 242 -9.38 -6.49 -17.26
N ARG A 243 -9.78 -7.30 -16.29
CA ARG A 243 -9.81 -6.94 -14.87
C ARG A 243 -9.78 -8.19 -13.99
N ALA A 244 -9.52 -8.02 -12.70
CA ALA A 244 -9.62 -9.11 -11.74
C ALA A 244 -11.08 -9.60 -11.55
N ALA A 245 -11.27 -10.85 -11.16
CA ALA A 245 -12.57 -11.48 -10.98
C ALA A 245 -13.18 -11.10 -9.62
N GLY A 246 -14.29 -10.35 -9.63
CA GLY A 246 -14.99 -9.91 -8.41
C GLY A 246 -16.30 -10.65 -8.15
N PRO A 247 -16.98 -10.39 -7.02
CA PRO A 247 -16.77 -9.28 -6.08
C PRO A 247 -15.86 -9.60 -4.88
N GLY A 248 -15.15 -10.73 -4.88
CA GLY A 248 -14.21 -11.09 -3.81
C GLY A 248 -12.98 -10.19 -3.81
N GLY A 249 -12.28 -10.08 -2.69
CA GLY A 249 -11.04 -9.29 -2.60
C GLY A 249 -9.86 -9.94 -3.33
N THR A 250 -9.61 -9.56 -4.58
CA THR A 250 -8.46 -10.05 -5.38
C THR A 250 -7.97 -8.98 -6.34
N VAL A 251 -6.69 -9.06 -6.69
CA VAL A 251 -6.03 -8.20 -7.69
C VAL A 251 -5.75 -8.95 -9.00
N GLY A 252 -6.05 -10.25 -9.05
CA GLY A 252 -5.84 -11.09 -10.23
C GLY A 252 -4.36 -11.26 -10.62
N LYS A 253 -4.14 -11.71 -11.86
CA LYS A 253 -2.85 -11.82 -12.55
C LYS A 253 -2.95 -11.07 -13.89
N PRO A 254 -3.00 -9.73 -13.86
CA PRO A 254 -3.24 -8.92 -15.05
C PRO A 254 -2.14 -9.08 -16.11
N ALA A 255 -0.87 -9.23 -15.72
CA ALA A 255 0.21 -9.45 -16.69
C ALA A 255 0.03 -10.77 -17.47
N ASP A 256 -0.35 -11.85 -16.79
CA ASP A 256 -0.62 -13.14 -17.45
C ASP A 256 -1.77 -13.03 -18.43
N GLY A 257 -2.82 -12.29 -18.09
CA GLY A 257 -3.93 -12.06 -19.00
C GLY A 257 -3.55 -11.22 -20.21
N VAL A 258 -2.77 -10.14 -20.02
CA VAL A 258 -2.24 -9.32 -21.14
C VAL A 258 -1.37 -10.17 -22.06
N LEU A 259 -0.45 -10.96 -21.51
CA LEU A 259 0.43 -11.85 -22.29
C LEU A 259 -0.36 -12.84 -23.13
N LYS A 260 -1.37 -13.51 -22.55
CA LYS A 260 -2.22 -14.47 -23.28
C LYS A 260 -3.02 -13.82 -24.42
N ILE A 261 -3.49 -12.59 -24.24
CA ILE A 261 -4.16 -11.85 -25.33
C ILE A 261 -3.16 -11.47 -26.43
N LEU A 262 -1.95 -11.05 -26.06
CA LEU A 262 -0.89 -10.73 -27.03
C LEU A 262 -0.42 -11.96 -27.82
N GLU A 263 -0.46 -13.14 -27.21
CA GLU A 263 -0.18 -14.42 -27.87
C GLU A 263 -1.29 -14.82 -28.84
N SER A 264 -2.57 -14.64 -28.48
CA SER A 264 -3.71 -15.04 -29.30
C SER A 264 -4.00 -14.09 -30.47
N GLU A 265 -3.88 -12.77 -30.27
CA GLU A 265 -4.16 -11.75 -31.29
C GLU A 265 -2.94 -11.36 -32.12
N GLY A 266 -1.74 -11.75 -31.68
CA GLY A 266 -0.49 -11.50 -32.39
C GLY A 266 -0.21 -10.01 -32.56
N ASP A 267 -0.08 -9.56 -33.80
CA ASP A 267 0.30 -8.18 -34.16
C ASP A 267 -0.92 -7.26 -34.40
N ARG A 268 -2.13 -7.78 -34.18
CA ARG A 268 -3.37 -7.00 -34.27
C ARG A 268 -3.54 -6.03 -33.12
N VAL A 269 -2.92 -6.30 -31.97
CA VAL A 269 -2.96 -5.40 -30.82
C VAL A 269 -2.09 -4.18 -31.10
N LYS A 270 -2.69 -2.99 -31.14
CA LYS A 270 -1.99 -1.73 -31.43
C LYS A 270 -1.80 -0.81 -30.24
N ALA A 271 -2.45 -1.10 -29.11
CA ALA A 271 -2.27 -0.36 -27.88
C ALA A 271 -2.64 -1.22 -26.67
N ILE A 272 -1.99 -0.94 -25.55
CA ILE A 272 -2.42 -1.39 -24.21
C ILE A 272 -2.70 -0.13 -23.40
N ILE A 273 -3.88 -0.07 -22.79
CA ILE A 273 -4.34 1.04 -21.95
C ILE A 273 -4.53 0.49 -20.55
N MET A 274 -3.79 1.00 -19.58
CA MET A 274 -3.89 0.58 -18.18
C MET A 274 -4.62 1.66 -17.38
N ILE A 275 -5.54 1.24 -16.51
CA ILE A 275 -6.28 2.12 -15.62
C ILE A 275 -5.99 1.67 -14.19
N ASP A 276 -5.36 2.53 -13.40
CA ASP A 276 -4.97 2.21 -12.03
C ASP A 276 -5.26 3.37 -11.09
N ALA A 277 -5.26 3.07 -9.79
CA ALA A 277 -5.32 4.07 -8.75
C ALA A 277 -3.89 4.51 -8.39
N GLY A 278 -3.64 5.82 -8.28
CA GLY A 278 -2.31 6.36 -7.98
C GLY A 278 -2.30 7.24 -6.75
N LEU A 279 -1.15 7.29 -6.09
CA LEU A 279 -0.97 8.16 -4.94
C LEU A 279 -0.92 9.62 -5.38
N LYS A 280 -1.82 10.42 -4.82
CA LYS A 280 -1.86 11.87 -5.00
C LYS A 280 -0.78 12.55 -4.16
N LEU A 281 -0.27 13.68 -4.64
CA LEU A 281 0.56 14.55 -3.82
C LEU A 281 -0.31 15.39 -2.87
N GLU A 282 0.34 15.91 -1.82
CA GLU A 282 -0.32 16.86 -0.92
C GLU A 282 -0.70 18.12 -1.71
N GLY A 283 -1.96 18.55 -1.58
CA GLY A 283 -2.54 19.62 -2.39
C GLY A 283 -3.22 19.17 -3.71
N GLU A 284 -3.10 17.90 -4.12
CA GLU A 284 -3.87 17.38 -5.24
C GLU A 284 -5.26 16.87 -4.83
N GLU A 285 -6.21 16.99 -5.75
CA GLU A 285 -7.59 16.57 -5.55
C GLU A 285 -7.77 15.06 -5.71
N SER A 286 -8.50 14.45 -4.77
CA SER A 286 -8.87 13.04 -4.84
C SER A 286 -9.92 12.79 -5.92
N GLY A 287 -9.67 11.83 -6.80
CA GLY A 287 -10.47 11.53 -7.99
C GLY A 287 -10.02 12.27 -9.25
N LYS A 288 -8.92 13.02 -9.20
CA LYS A 288 -8.34 13.63 -10.41
C LYS A 288 -7.83 12.53 -11.35
N VAL A 289 -8.29 12.52 -12.58
CA VAL A 289 -7.86 11.59 -13.63
C VAL A 289 -6.69 12.20 -14.40
N VAL A 290 -5.56 11.51 -14.44
CA VAL A 290 -4.34 11.92 -15.14
C VAL A 290 -3.96 10.90 -16.19
N GLU A 291 -3.53 11.38 -17.36
CA GLU A 291 -3.11 10.55 -18.49
C GLU A 291 -1.59 10.48 -18.57
N GLY A 292 -1.06 9.32 -18.95
CA GLY A 292 0.38 9.08 -19.01
C GLY A 292 0.76 7.95 -19.97
N ILE A 293 2.06 7.64 -19.99
CA ILE A 293 2.66 6.60 -20.82
C ILE A 293 3.41 5.62 -19.90
N GLY A 294 3.28 4.33 -20.16
CA GLY A 294 3.92 3.26 -19.39
C GLY A 294 2.93 2.34 -18.68
N ALA A 295 3.44 1.29 -18.04
CA ALA A 295 2.62 0.35 -17.30
C ALA A 295 2.21 0.94 -15.93
N ALA A 296 0.92 1.28 -15.80
CA ALA A 296 0.32 1.70 -14.54
C ALA A 296 -0.22 0.47 -13.80
N ILE A 297 0.61 -0.06 -12.90
CA ILE A 297 0.28 -1.17 -12.01
C ILE A 297 1.14 -1.09 -10.75
N GLY A 298 0.50 -1.22 -9.59
CA GLY A 298 1.15 -1.35 -8.29
C GLY A 298 1.76 -2.74 -8.03
N GLY A 299 2.05 -3.01 -6.76
CA GLY A 299 2.54 -4.32 -6.30
C GLY A 299 4.06 -4.48 -6.32
N THR A 300 4.52 -5.70 -6.56
CA THR A 300 5.94 -6.09 -6.42
C THR A 300 6.82 -5.69 -7.61
N GLY A 301 6.22 -5.15 -8.67
CA GLY A 301 6.90 -4.78 -9.92
C GLY A 301 7.05 -5.93 -10.93
N VAL A 302 6.70 -7.17 -10.55
CA VAL A 302 6.73 -8.35 -11.44
C VAL A 302 5.82 -8.16 -12.65
N ASP A 303 4.54 -7.83 -12.41
CA ASP A 303 3.56 -7.63 -13.48
C ASP A 303 3.95 -6.48 -14.39
N LYS A 304 4.44 -5.38 -13.80
CA LYS A 304 4.94 -4.21 -14.53
C LYS A 304 6.04 -4.62 -15.51
N TYR A 305 7.06 -5.33 -15.03
CA TYR A 305 8.17 -5.81 -15.84
C TYR A 305 7.70 -6.71 -16.99
N LYS A 306 6.83 -7.69 -16.71
CA LYS A 306 6.31 -8.61 -17.73
C LYS A 306 5.56 -7.89 -18.85
N ILE A 307 4.73 -6.91 -18.51
CA ILE A 307 3.97 -6.11 -19.49
C ILE A 307 4.91 -5.20 -20.30
N GLU A 308 5.87 -4.53 -19.64
CA GLU A 308 6.85 -3.66 -20.31
C GLU A 308 7.74 -4.45 -21.29
N GLU A 309 8.24 -5.62 -20.88
CA GLU A 309 9.04 -6.48 -21.76
C GLU A 309 8.23 -7.01 -22.96
N ALA A 310 6.98 -7.43 -22.75
CA ALA A 310 6.13 -7.94 -23.82
C ALA A 310 5.72 -6.85 -24.82
N SER A 311 5.33 -5.68 -24.32
CA SER A 311 4.97 -4.52 -25.14
C SER A 311 6.17 -4.02 -25.95
N LYS A 312 7.36 -3.95 -25.35
CA LYS A 312 8.60 -3.58 -26.04
C LYS A 312 8.95 -4.57 -27.16
N LYS A 313 8.86 -5.89 -26.91
CA LYS A 313 9.16 -6.92 -27.93
C LYS A 313 8.27 -6.80 -29.18
N LYS A 314 7.02 -6.36 -29.01
CA LYS A 314 6.03 -6.18 -30.09
C LYS A 314 5.90 -4.73 -30.57
N ASN A 315 6.67 -3.80 -30.01
CA ASN A 315 6.59 -2.35 -30.27
C ASN A 315 5.16 -1.78 -30.08
N ILE A 316 4.48 -2.22 -29.02
CA ILE A 316 3.11 -1.78 -28.67
C ILE A 316 3.20 -0.63 -27.65
N PRO A 317 2.57 0.53 -27.89
CA PRO A 317 2.53 1.62 -26.92
C PRO A 317 1.69 1.25 -25.69
N LEU A 318 2.21 1.65 -24.52
CA LEU A 318 1.52 1.57 -23.23
C LEU A 318 0.98 2.95 -22.85
N TYR A 319 -0.33 3.07 -22.73
CA TYR A 319 -1.00 4.26 -22.20
C TYR A 319 -1.51 3.99 -20.79
N ALA A 320 -1.55 5.02 -19.97
CA ALA A 320 -1.99 4.93 -18.58
C ALA A 320 -3.01 6.00 -18.25
N PHE A 321 -4.04 5.62 -17.50
CA PHE A 321 -4.93 6.51 -16.77
C PHE A 321 -4.75 6.23 -15.28
N VAL A 322 -4.35 7.25 -14.53
CA VAL A 322 -4.14 7.15 -13.10
C VAL A 322 -5.17 8.03 -12.39
N ILE A 323 -5.91 7.43 -11.46
CA ILE A 323 -6.91 8.12 -10.65
C ILE A 323 -6.30 8.41 -9.28
N TYR A 324 -6.12 9.69 -8.97
CA TYR A 324 -5.41 10.14 -7.77
C TYR A 324 -6.21 9.93 -6.49
N GLN A 325 -5.56 9.34 -5.50
CA GLN A 325 -6.09 9.11 -4.16
C GLN A 325 -4.98 9.13 -3.10
N SER A 326 -5.29 9.41 -1.85
CA SER A 326 -4.32 9.24 -0.76
C SER A 326 -4.13 7.75 -0.43
N ILE A 327 -3.06 7.43 0.31
CA ILE A 327 -2.81 6.08 0.85
C ILE A 327 -4.02 5.59 1.65
N GLY A 328 -4.62 6.48 2.46
CA GLY A 328 -5.81 6.17 3.21
C GLY A 328 -7.02 5.88 2.31
N GLU A 329 -7.24 6.69 1.28
CA GLU A 329 -8.36 6.52 0.35
C GLU A 329 -8.26 5.21 -0.45
N ALA A 330 -7.05 4.74 -0.74
CA ALA A 330 -6.84 3.48 -1.46
C ALA A 330 -7.40 2.26 -0.74
N ILE A 331 -7.23 2.18 0.59
CA ILE A 331 -7.61 0.99 1.36
C ILE A 331 -8.91 1.16 2.16
N THR A 332 -9.53 2.33 2.11
CA THR A 332 -10.80 2.62 2.81
C THR A 332 -11.99 2.64 1.84
N PRO A 333 -13.25 2.63 2.34
CA PRO A 333 -14.41 2.65 1.48
C PRO A 333 -14.34 3.75 0.41
N MET A 334 -14.60 3.36 -0.83
CA MET A 334 -14.41 4.23 -2.00
C MET A 334 -15.22 5.52 -1.88
N LYS A 335 -14.53 6.66 -1.92
CA LYS A 335 -15.19 7.99 -1.89
C LYS A 335 -15.97 8.23 -3.18
N LYS A 336 -17.03 9.04 -3.07
CA LYS A 336 -17.87 9.44 -4.21
C LYS A 336 -17.09 10.14 -5.32
N SER A 337 -16.07 10.95 -5.00
CA SER A 337 -15.24 11.61 -6.02
C SER A 337 -14.44 10.59 -6.83
N ILE A 338 -13.85 9.59 -6.17
CA ILE A 338 -13.10 8.50 -6.81
C ILE A 338 -14.03 7.63 -7.67
N ALA A 339 -15.21 7.27 -7.15
CA ALA A 339 -16.19 6.50 -7.91
C ALA A 339 -16.67 7.23 -9.18
N LYS A 340 -16.90 8.55 -9.11
CA LYS A 340 -17.24 9.37 -10.29
C LYS A 340 -16.11 9.45 -11.31
N ALA A 341 -14.86 9.47 -10.85
CA ALA A 341 -13.69 9.50 -11.72
C ALA A 341 -13.60 8.24 -12.60
N ALA A 342 -14.15 7.10 -12.16
CA ALA A 342 -14.21 5.89 -12.97
C ALA A 342 -15.05 6.07 -14.25
N GLU A 343 -16.18 6.77 -14.17
CA GLU A 343 -17.04 7.08 -15.33
C GLU A 343 -16.33 8.04 -16.29
N GLU A 344 -15.72 9.11 -15.76
CA GLU A 344 -14.92 10.05 -16.55
C GLU A 344 -13.77 9.32 -17.28
N THR A 345 -13.12 8.38 -16.59
CA THR A 345 -11.99 7.61 -17.14
C THR A 345 -12.45 6.71 -18.27
N ALA A 346 -13.57 6.00 -18.12
CA ALA A 346 -14.12 5.16 -19.19
C ALA A 346 -14.37 5.98 -20.48
N GLU A 347 -14.91 7.19 -20.36
CA GLU A 347 -15.14 8.08 -21.50
C GLU A 347 -13.83 8.58 -22.15
N LYS A 348 -12.81 8.89 -21.34
CA LYS A 348 -11.48 9.25 -21.87
C LYS A 348 -10.80 8.08 -22.58
N VAL A 349 -10.95 6.86 -22.06
CA VAL A 349 -10.43 5.64 -22.68
C VAL A 349 -11.08 5.41 -24.05
N LYS A 350 -12.41 5.54 -24.17
CA LYS A 350 -13.10 5.45 -25.48
C LYS A 350 -12.52 6.43 -26.50
N LYS A 351 -12.34 7.71 -26.11
CA LYS A 351 -11.73 8.73 -26.97
C LYS A 351 -10.30 8.38 -27.38
N LEU A 352 -9.50 7.85 -26.45
CA LEU A 352 -8.12 7.45 -26.74
C LEU A 352 -8.10 6.31 -27.77
N ILE A 353 -8.96 5.30 -27.61
CA ILE A 353 -9.09 4.16 -28.54
C ILE A 353 -9.42 4.67 -29.95
N SER A 354 -10.45 5.50 -30.11
CA SER A 354 -10.84 6.04 -31.41
C SER A 354 -9.74 6.89 -32.06
N SER A 355 -8.88 7.54 -31.26
CA SER A 355 -7.81 8.41 -31.76
C SER A 355 -6.48 7.70 -32.09
N LYS A 356 -6.19 6.56 -31.44
CA LYS A 356 -4.88 5.89 -31.52
C LYS A 356 -4.91 4.54 -32.22
N VAL A 357 -6.09 3.93 -32.35
CA VAL A 357 -6.24 2.60 -32.91
C VAL A 357 -7.07 2.70 -34.18
N GLU A 358 -6.58 2.12 -35.27
CA GLU A 358 -7.28 2.05 -36.55
C GLU A 358 -8.36 0.96 -36.53
N GLU A 359 -9.36 1.08 -37.41
CA GLU A 359 -10.39 0.04 -37.59
C GLU A 359 -9.77 -1.30 -38.03
N GLY A 360 -10.36 -2.41 -37.61
CA GLY A 360 -9.84 -3.77 -37.88
C GLY A 360 -8.69 -4.22 -36.97
N PHE A 361 -8.19 -3.35 -36.10
CA PHE A 361 -7.19 -3.69 -35.09
C PHE A 361 -7.81 -3.87 -33.69
N SER A 362 -6.99 -4.37 -32.77
CA SER A 362 -7.39 -4.64 -31.39
C SER A 362 -6.65 -3.79 -30.36
N VAL A 363 -7.29 -3.63 -29.21
CA VAL A 363 -6.77 -2.88 -28.06
C VAL A 363 -7.04 -3.64 -26.77
N ILE A 364 -6.07 -3.64 -25.86
CA ILE A 364 -6.23 -4.19 -24.52
C ILE A 364 -6.44 -3.03 -23.55
N VAL A 365 -7.50 -3.09 -22.74
CA VAL A 365 -7.75 -2.16 -21.65
C VAL A 365 -7.69 -2.93 -20.34
N ALA A 366 -6.71 -2.67 -19.49
CA ALA A 366 -6.53 -3.35 -18.21
C ALA A 366 -6.96 -2.44 -17.04
N GLY A 367 -8.06 -2.78 -16.37
CA GLY A 367 -8.44 -2.17 -15.10
C GLY A 367 -7.75 -2.89 -13.95
N ILE A 368 -6.88 -2.17 -13.25
CA ILE A 368 -6.06 -2.66 -12.15
C ILE A 368 -6.70 -2.24 -10.81
N GLY A 369 -6.53 -3.10 -9.80
CA GLY A 369 -6.97 -2.84 -8.44
C GLY A 369 -7.69 -4.03 -7.79
N ASN A 370 -8.02 -3.87 -6.50
CA ASN A 370 -8.76 -4.87 -5.75
C ASN A 370 -10.26 -4.89 -6.09
N THR A 371 -10.84 -6.07 -6.30
CA THR A 371 -12.25 -6.25 -6.70
C THR A 371 -13.25 -6.37 -5.57
N VAL A 372 -12.86 -6.22 -4.30
CA VAL A 372 -13.78 -6.32 -3.16
C VAL A 372 -15.00 -5.44 -3.39
N GLY A 373 -16.20 -6.02 -3.30
CA GLY A 373 -17.45 -5.29 -3.48
C GLY A 373 -17.74 -4.79 -4.92
N ILE A 374 -16.90 -5.10 -5.90
CA ILE A 374 -17.08 -4.73 -7.32
C ILE A 374 -17.36 -5.99 -8.15
N GLY A 375 -18.64 -6.22 -8.44
CA GLY A 375 -19.12 -7.36 -9.21
C GLY A 375 -18.68 -7.36 -10.69
N ILE A 376 -19.08 -8.42 -11.38
CA ILE A 376 -18.93 -8.56 -12.84
C ILE A 376 -20.14 -7.92 -13.51
N SER A 377 -19.88 -6.97 -14.41
CA SER A 377 -20.87 -6.20 -15.19
C SER A 377 -21.29 -6.88 -16.48
#